data_AF-A0A537QTH0-F1
#
_entry.id   AF-A0A537QTH0-F1
#
_cell.length_a   1.000
_cell.length_b   1.000
_cell.length_c   1.000
_cell.angle_alpha   90.00
_cell.angle_beta   90.00
_cell.angle_gamma   90.00
#
_symmetry.space_group_name_H-M   'P 1'
#
loop_
_entity.id
_entity.type
_entity.pdbx_description
1 polymer ?
#
loop_
_entity_poly.entity_id
_entity_poly.type
_entity_poly.pdbx_seq_one_letter_code
_entity_poly.pdbx_strand_id
1 'polypeptide(L)' 'MVQAIRFAKTGGPEVLEWQPVEVGKPGQGQVRLRHTAVGLNYI' A
#
# COMPACT_ATOMS: atom_id res chain seq x y z
N MET A 1 10.13 -4.82 7.59
CA MET A 1 9.82 -4.25 6.25
C MET A 1 8.70 -5.07 5.65
N VAL A 2 7.69 -4.43 5.09
CA VAL A 2 6.57 -5.08 4.37
C VAL A 2 6.55 -4.56 2.93
N GLN A 3 5.91 -5.28 2.01
CA GLN A 3 5.81 -4.84 0.62
C GLN A 3 4.51 -4.08 0.38
N ALA A 4 4.53 -3.10 -0.52
CA ALA A 4 3.35 -2.38 -0.99
C ALA A 4 3.49 -2.04 -2.48
N ILE A 5 2.36 -1.95 -3.18
CA ILE A 5 2.30 -1.35 -4.51
C ILE A 5 2.29 0.18 -4.36
N ARG A 6 3.22 0.87 -5.02
CA ARG A 6 3.31 2.35 -5.06
C ARG A 6 3.49 2.85 -6.49
N PHE A 7 3.16 4.11 -6.73
CA PHE A 7 3.44 4.81 -7.98
C PHE A 7 3.90 6.23 -7.67
N ALA A 8 4.94 6.71 -8.36
CA ALA A 8 5.49 8.06 -8.17
C ALA A 8 4.96 9.08 -9.21
N LYS A 9 4.30 8.58 -10.26
CA LYS A 9 3.71 9.36 -11.35
C LYS A 9 2.41 8.71 -11.80
N THR A 10 1.53 9.47 -12.43
CA THR A 10 0.29 8.93 -13.03
C THR A 10 0.61 8.16 -14.31
N GLY A 11 -0.21 7.16 -14.63
CA GLY A 11 -0.05 6.30 -15.81
C GLY A 11 -0.93 5.06 -15.74
N GLY A 12 -0.71 4.11 -16.64
CA GLY A 12 -1.34 2.80 -16.59
C GLY A 12 -0.67 1.85 -15.59
N PRO A 13 -0.97 0.54 -15.61
CA PRO A 13 -0.39 -0.43 -14.68
C PRO A 13 1.15 -0.46 -14.68
N GLU A 14 1.80 -0.03 -15.76
CA GLU A 14 3.26 0.04 -15.89
C GLU A 14 3.96 0.98 -14.91
N VAL A 15 3.23 1.90 -14.26
CA VAL A 15 3.78 2.78 -13.22
C VAL A 15 3.69 2.20 -11.81
N LEU A 16 3.10 1.01 -11.65
CA LEU A 16 2.96 0.34 -10.36
C LEU A 16 4.24 -0.42 -10.01
N GLU A 17 4.81 -0.11 -8.86
CA GLU A 17 6.05 -0.70 -8.35
C GLU A 17 5.83 -1.43 -7.03
N TRP A 18 6.36 -2.65 -6.94
CA TRP A 18 6.38 -3.45 -5.71
C TRP A 18 7.60 -3.08 -4.87
N GLN A 19 7.37 -2.34 -3.79
CA GLN A 19 8.45 -1.73 -3.00
C GLN A 19 8.36 -2.07 -1.52
N PRO A 20 9.50 -2.28 -0.84
CA PRO A 20 9.53 -2.40 0.60
C PRO A 20 9.19 -1.05 1.24
N VAL A 21 8.33 -1.08 2.24
CA VAL A 21 7.92 0.07 3.04
C VAL A 21 8.02 -0.23 4.52
N GLU A 22 8.26 0.83 5.29
CA GLU A 22 8.13 0.82 6.74
C GLU A 22 6.73 1.27 7.15
N VAL A 23 6.10 0.50 8.06
CA VAL A 23 4.81 0.86 8.63
C VAL A 23 5.04 1.25 10.09
N GLY A 24 4.90 2.54 10.39
CA GLY A 24 5.04 3.12 11.73
C GLY A 24 3.90 2.73 12.68
N LYS A 25 4.09 2.93 14.00
CA LYS A 25 3.06 2.60 15.00
C LYS A 25 1.79 3.43 14.75
N PRO A 26 0.58 2.87 14.94
CA PRO A 26 -0.64 3.65 14.80
C PRO A 26 -0.68 4.77 15.84
N GLY A 27 -1.14 5.94 15.43
CA GLY A 27 -1.46 7.05 16.36
C GLY A 27 -2.79 6.84 17.09
N GLN A 28 -3.20 7.84 17.88
CA GLN A 28 -4.49 7.80 18.57
C GLN A 28 -5.64 7.68 17.56
N GLY A 29 -6.53 6.71 17.77
CA GLY A 29 -7.67 6.44 16.88
C GLY A 29 -7.34 5.67 15.60
N GLN A 30 -6.08 5.28 15.37
CA GLN A 30 -5.67 4.48 14.21
C GLN A 30 -5.49 3.01 14.57
N VAL A 31 -5.56 2.13 13.57
CA VAL A 31 -5.25 0.71 13.70
C VAL A 31 -4.18 0.31 12.69
N ARG A 32 -3.39 -0.71 13.03
CA ARG A 32 -2.48 -1.37 12.09
C ARG A 32 -3.06 -2.73 11.73
N LEU A 33 -3.30 -2.95 10.45
CA LEU A 33 -3.87 -4.20 9.94
C LEU A 33 -2.82 -4.97 9.12
N ARG A 34 -2.86 -6.30 9.23
CA ARG A 34 -2.14 -7.20 8.33
C ARG A 34 -3.13 -7.70 7.29
N HIS A 35 -3.01 -7.22 6.05
CA HIS A 35 -3.83 -7.69 4.94
C HIS A 35 -3.52 -9.16 4.62
N THR A 36 -4.54 -10.00 4.61
CA THR A 36 -4.52 -11.36 4.03
C THR A 36 -5.12 -11.38 2.63
N ALA A 37 -5.97 -10.40 2.33
CA ALA A 37 -6.54 -10.12 1.01
C ALA A 37 -6.73 -8.61 0.86
N VAL A 38 -6.72 -8.12 -0.38
CA VAL A 38 -6.96 -6.72 -0.76
C VAL A 38 -7.87 -6.72 -1.99
N GLY A 39 -8.96 -5.95 -1.94
CA GLY A 39 -9.87 -5.81 -3.08
C GLY A 39 -9.29 -4.91 -4.16
N LEU A 40 -9.51 -5.28 -5.43
CA LEU A 40 -9.22 -4.43 -6.58
C LEU A 40 -10.52 -3.80 -7.07
N ASN A 41 -10.57 -2.47 -7.12
CA ASN A 41 -11.72 -1.70 -7.61
C ASN A 41 -11.29 -0.79 -8.77
N TYR A 42 -12.23 -0.47 -9.66
CA TYR A 42 -12.02 0.53 -10.71
C TYR A 42 -12.26 1.97 -10.20
N ILE A 43 -12.92 2.10 -9.04
CA ILE A 43 -13.35 3.34 -8.39
C ILE A 43 -13.28 3.15 -6.87
#